data_AF-A0A0D3CQU5-F1
#
_entry.id   AF-A0A0D3CQU5-F1
#
_cell.length_a   1.000
_cell.length_b   1.000
_cell.length_c   1.000
_cell.angle_alpha   90.00
_cell.angle_beta   90.00
_cell.angle_gamma   90.00
#
_symmetry.space_group_name_H-M   'P 1'
#
loop_
_entity.id
_entity.type
_entity.pdbx_description
1 polymer ?
#
loop_
_entity_poly.entity_id
_entity_poly.type
_entity_poly.pdbx_seq_one_letter_code
_entity_poly.pdbx_strand_id
1 'polypeptide(L)'
;MSDFRKFRRDSNSLRNAAVRPVTMRRNQRRRPQMLILARGRSRAFTNAGAIARAAKQIGFKVMVAEANADVASFAQTVNSCDVMLGFHGAGLTKMVFATQ
;
A
#
# COMPACT_ATOMS: atom_id res chain seq x y z
N MET A 1 -24.77 11.82 -3.87
CA MET A 1 -23.86 10.69 -4.14
C MET A 1 -23.35 10.13 -2.82
N SER A 2 -24.17 9.33 -2.16
CA SER A 2 -23.88 8.75 -0.84
C SER A 2 -22.92 7.56 -0.98
N ASP A 3 -21.66 7.85 -0.67
CA ASP A 3 -20.58 6.92 -0.34
C ASP A 3 -20.21 5.86 -1.40
N PHE A 4 -19.56 6.31 -2.49
CA PHE A 4 -18.89 5.45 -3.48
C PHE A 4 -17.96 4.40 -2.84
N ARG A 5 -17.41 4.69 -1.65
CA ARG A 5 -16.56 3.76 -0.91
C ARG A 5 -17.38 2.60 -0.36
N LYS A 6 -18.60 2.84 0.13
CA LYS A 6 -19.53 1.80 0.58
C LYS A 6 -19.96 0.90 -0.59
N PHE A 7 -20.44 1.51 -1.68
CA PHE A 7 -20.83 0.77 -2.89
C PHE A 7 -19.74 -0.20 -3.37
N ARG A 8 -18.48 0.26 -3.45
CA ARG A 8 -17.38 -0.60 -3.87
C ARG A 8 -17.03 -1.73 -2.90
N ARG A 9 -17.23 -1.57 -1.60
CA ARG A 9 -17.00 -2.64 -0.62
C ARG A 9 -18.03 -3.74 -0.78
N ASP A 10 -19.29 -3.33 -0.89
CA ASP A 10 -20.42 -4.24 -1.03
C ASP A 10 -20.30 -5.06 -2.32
N SER A 11 -20.00 -4.41 -3.46
CA SER A 11 -19.82 -5.10 -4.75
C SER A 11 -18.66 -6.09 -4.79
N ASN A 12 -17.61 -5.86 -4.00
CA ASN A 12 -16.43 -6.74 -3.98
C ASN A 12 -16.44 -7.72 -2.80
N SER A 13 -17.53 -7.78 -2.01
CA SER A 13 -17.67 -8.66 -0.84
C SER A 13 -16.53 -8.51 0.19
N LEU A 14 -16.02 -7.29 0.34
CA LEU A 14 -14.92 -6.98 1.24
C LEU A 14 -15.44 -6.94 2.66
N ARG A 15 -15.35 -8.08 3.36
CA ARG A 15 -15.77 -8.16 4.77
C ARG A 15 -14.90 -7.21 5.57
N ASN A 16 -15.55 -6.38 6.37
CA ASN A 16 -14.89 -5.48 7.30
C ASN A 16 -14.12 -6.29 8.35
N ALA A 17 -12.89 -6.70 8.07
CA ALA A 17 -11.86 -6.54 9.08
C ALA A 17 -11.68 -5.02 9.14
N ALA A 18 -12.45 -4.37 10.03
CA ALA A 18 -12.30 -2.94 10.26
C ALA A 18 -10.80 -2.66 10.26
N VAL A 19 -10.34 -1.70 9.44
CA VAL A 19 -9.04 -1.08 9.63
C VAL A 19 -9.11 -0.63 11.07
N ARG A 20 -8.64 -1.47 12.00
CA ARG A 20 -8.69 -1.15 13.41
C ARG A 20 -7.89 0.13 13.43
N PRO A 21 -8.46 1.27 13.88
CA PRO A 21 -7.61 2.42 14.12
C PRO A 21 -6.48 1.86 14.95
N VAL A 22 -5.23 2.09 14.52
CA VAL A 22 -4.04 1.60 15.20
C VAL A 22 -4.12 2.18 16.60
N THR A 23 -4.83 1.46 17.47
CA THR A 23 -5.06 1.79 18.85
C THR A 23 -3.72 1.38 19.40
N MET A 24 -2.85 2.38 19.57
CA MET A 24 -1.48 2.19 20.03
C MET A 24 -1.50 1.45 21.36
N ARG A 25 -1.58 0.12 21.32
CA ARG A 25 -1.24 -0.73 22.44
C ARG A 25 0.28 -0.66 22.51
N ARG A 26 0.73 0.15 23.46
CA ARG A 26 2.11 0.57 23.73
C ARG A 26 3.14 -0.58 23.76
N ASN A 27 2.69 -1.83 23.90
CA ASN A 27 3.50 -3.03 24.07
C ASN A 27 3.71 -3.92 22.83
N GLN A 28 3.22 -3.58 21.63
CA GLN A 28 3.49 -4.36 20.41
C GLN A 28 3.79 -3.48 19.19
N ARG A 29 4.77 -2.58 19.30
CA ARG A 29 5.19 -1.70 18.20
C ARG A 29 5.97 -2.49 17.13
N ARG A 30 5.26 -3.24 16.28
CA ARG A 30 5.82 -3.74 15.02
C ARG A 30 6.13 -2.53 14.13
N ARG A 31 7.31 -2.53 13.48
CA ARG A 31 7.65 -1.48 12.50
C ARG A 31 6.62 -1.51 11.36
N PRO A 32 5.99 -0.38 11.01
CA PRO A 32 5.03 -0.33 9.92
C PRO A 32 5.70 -0.71 8.60
N GLN A 33 5.02 -1.51 7.78
CA GLN A 33 5.49 -1.94 6.47
C GLN A 33 5.14 -0.88 5.42
N MET A 34 6.15 -0.40 4.70
CA MET A 34 6.00 0.56 3.61
C MET A 34 6.36 -0.09 2.28
N LEU A 35 5.46 -0.01 1.31
CA LEU A 35 5.72 -0.37 -0.08
C LEU A 35 6.12 0.87 -0.88
N ILE A 36 7.26 0.83 -1.56
CA ILE A 36 7.64 1.78 -2.61
C ILE A 36 7.35 1.12 -3.94
N LEU A 37 6.37 1.67 -4.67
CA LEU A 37 6.01 1.27 -6.02
C LEU A 37 7.02 1.83 -7.01
N ALA A 38 7.99 1.02 -7.38
CA ALA A 38 8.91 1.32 -8.47
C ALA A 38 8.25 0.95 -9.80
N ARG A 39 8.16 1.89 -10.75
CA ARG A 39 7.75 1.60 -12.13
C ARG A 39 8.97 1.72 -13.02
N GLY A 40 9.19 0.79 -13.94
CA GLY A 40 10.31 0.81 -14.89
C GLY A 40 10.06 1.66 -16.15
N ARG A 41 8.85 2.21 -16.30
CA ARG A 41 8.45 3.01 -17.48
C ARG A 41 8.42 4.52 -17.15
N SER A 42 7.37 5.22 -17.58
CA SER A 42 7.25 6.67 -17.38
C SER A 42 6.91 7.02 -15.92
N ARG A 43 7.48 8.14 -15.44
CA ARG A 43 7.30 8.69 -14.08
C ARG A 43 7.73 7.71 -12.98
N ALA A 44 9.03 7.45 -12.94
CA ALA A 44 9.69 6.51 -12.02
C ALA A 44 10.52 7.23 -10.95
N PHE A 45 10.74 6.59 -9.80
CA PHE A 45 11.75 7.01 -8.83
C PHE A 45 13.15 6.71 -9.35
N THR A 46 13.86 7.76 -9.74
CA THR A 46 15.30 7.71 -10.05
C THR A 46 16.14 7.50 -8.79
N ASN A 47 15.58 7.80 -7.61
CA ASN A 47 16.25 7.76 -6.31
C ASN A 47 15.58 6.79 -5.32
N ALA A 48 14.92 5.73 -5.80
CA ALA A 48 14.20 4.77 -4.95
C ALA A 48 15.04 4.23 -3.77
N GLY A 49 16.35 3.99 -3.99
CA GLY A 49 17.27 3.57 -2.93
C GLY A 49 17.47 4.62 -1.83
N ALA A 50 17.53 5.91 -2.18
CA ALA A 50 17.65 6.99 -1.20
C ALA A 50 16.37 7.13 -0.36
N ILE A 51 15.21 7.04 -1.02
CA ILE A 51 13.91 7.04 -0.35
C ILE A 51 13.80 5.86 0.61
N ALA A 52 14.19 4.66 0.18
CA ALA A 52 14.15 3.47 1.01
C ALA A 52 15.06 3.59 2.25
N ARG A 53 16.25 4.21 2.11
CA ARG A 53 17.13 4.48 3.25
C ARG A 53 16.50 5.46 4.24
N ALA A 54 15.95 6.58 3.75
CA ALA A 54 15.28 7.56 4.59
C ALA A 54 14.09 6.96 5.34
N ALA A 55 13.25 6.19 4.64
CA ALA A 55 12.10 5.51 5.24
C ALA A 55 12.51 4.48 6.31
N LYS A 56 13.61 3.74 6.10
CA LYS A 56 14.17 2.84 7.12
C LYS A 56 14.66 3.60 8.35
N GLN A 57 15.33 4.74 8.16
CA GLN A 57 15.86 5.57 9.25
C GLN A 57 14.75 6.12 10.16
N ILE A 58 13.59 6.47 9.59
CA ILE A 58 12.43 6.96 10.37
C ILE A 58 11.55 5.83 10.93
N GLY A 59 11.96 4.55 10.78
CA GLY A 59 11.36 3.42 11.49
C GLY A 59 10.48 2.48 10.66
N PHE A 60 10.38 2.63 9.33
CA PHE A 60 9.61 1.72 8.48
C PHE A 60 10.39 0.43 8.14
N LYS A 61 9.65 -0.66 7.95
CA LYS A 61 10.13 -1.84 7.20
C LYS A 61 9.78 -1.63 5.73
N VAL A 62 10.78 -1.36 4.90
CA VAL A 62 10.56 -0.95 3.50
C VAL A 62 10.67 -2.13 2.55
N MET A 63 9.69 -2.25 1.65
CA MET A 63 9.69 -3.11 0.47
C MET A 63 9.66 -2.23 -0.78
N VAL A 64 10.43 -2.59 -1.81
CA VAL A 64 10.39 -1.94 -3.13
C VAL A 64 9.90 -2.99 -4.12
N ALA A 65 8.82 -2.72 -4.85
CA ALA A 65 8.30 -3.64 -5.85
C ALA A 65 7.72 -2.89 -7.04
N GLU A 66 7.73 -3.55 -8.19
CA GLU A 66 7.01 -3.13 -9.38
C GLU A 66 5.70 -3.92 -9.50
N ALA A 67 4.65 -3.25 -9.98
CA ALA A 67 3.39 -3.93 -10.29
C ALA A 67 3.64 -4.96 -11.40
N ASN A 68 3.27 -6.21 -11.16
CA ASN A 68 3.43 -7.30 -12.10
C ASN A 68 2.08 -7.67 -12.75
N ALA A 69 2.10 -8.57 -13.74
CA ALA A 69 0.89 -9.08 -14.38
C ALA A 69 0.09 -10.03 -13.47
N ASP A 70 0.72 -10.59 -12.44
CA ASP A 70 0.07 -11.42 -11.42
C ASP A 70 -0.59 -10.55 -10.35
N VAL A 71 -1.78 -10.06 -10.71
CA VAL A 71 -2.58 -9.16 -9.87
C VAL A 71 -2.86 -9.76 -8.49
N ALA A 72 -3.03 -11.07 -8.36
CA ALA A 72 -3.35 -11.71 -7.08
C ALA A 72 -2.16 -11.66 -6.12
N SER A 73 -0.98 -12.05 -6.59
CA SER A 73 0.28 -11.96 -5.81
C SER A 73 0.64 -10.51 -5.46
N PHE A 74 0.45 -9.60 -6.40
CA PHE A 74 0.68 -8.18 -6.15
C PHE A 74 -0.31 -7.60 -5.13
N ALA A 75 -1.58 -7.99 -5.19
CA ALA A 75 -2.59 -7.59 -4.21
C ALA A 75 -2.26 -8.10 -2.80
N GLN A 76 -1.78 -9.34 -2.65
CA GLN A 76 -1.32 -9.86 -1.35
C GLN A 76 -0.16 -9.02 -0.80
N THR A 77 0.79 -8.64 -1.66
CA THR A 77 1.92 -7.78 -1.29
C THR A 77 1.43 -6.43 -0.77
N VAL A 78 0.53 -5.78 -1.51
CA VAL A 78 -0.03 -4.48 -1.10
C VAL A 78 -0.84 -4.60 0.18
N ASN A 79 -1.68 -5.64 0.31
CA ASN A 79 -2.49 -5.91 1.50
C ASN A 79 -1.65 -6.19 2.75
N SER A 80 -0.38 -6.58 2.59
CA SER A 80 0.56 -6.76 3.71
C SER A 80 1.24 -5.46 4.18
N CYS A 81 1.04 -4.34 3.49
CA CYS A 81 1.70 -3.07 3.77
C CYS A 81 0.75 -2.06 4.43
N ASP A 82 1.27 -1.30 5.41
CA ASP A 82 0.54 -0.25 6.12
C ASP A 82 0.54 1.09 5.34
N VAL A 83 1.62 1.33 4.58
CA VAL A 83 1.83 2.56 3.79
C VAL A 83 2.30 2.20 2.39
N MET A 84 1.85 2.95 1.40
CA MET A 84 2.30 2.80 0.01
C MET A 84 2.74 4.16 -0.56
N LEU A 85 3.91 4.20 -1.19
CA LEU A 85 4.53 5.37 -1.78
C LEU A 85 4.74 5.16 -3.28
N GLY A 86 4.35 6.13 -4.10
CA GLY A 86 4.50 6.08 -5.57
C GLY A 86 4.43 7.47 -6.21
N PHE A 87 4.72 7.54 -7.52
CA PHE A 87 4.47 8.74 -8.33
C PHE A 87 3.04 8.87 -8.87
N HIS A 88 2.47 10.07 -8.73
CA HIS A 88 1.11 10.36 -9.17
C HIS A 88 0.95 10.25 -10.70
N GLY A 89 0.05 9.35 -11.10
CA GLY A 89 -0.47 9.14 -12.44
C GLY A 89 -1.71 8.24 -12.35
N ALA A 90 -2.40 8.00 -13.46
CA ALA A 90 -3.67 7.25 -13.48
C ALA A 90 -3.60 5.85 -12.81
N GLY A 91 -2.41 5.27 -12.69
CA GLY A 91 -2.18 3.98 -12.04
C GLY A 91 -2.19 4.02 -10.50
N LEU A 92 -1.77 5.11 -9.86
CA LEU A 92 -1.84 5.21 -8.39
C LEU A 92 -3.25 5.45 -7.89
N THR A 93 -4.00 6.31 -8.59
CA THR A 93 -5.35 6.72 -8.20
C THR A 93 -6.39 5.63 -8.42
N LYS A 94 -6.09 4.58 -9.22
CA LYS A 94 -6.99 3.44 -9.47
C LYS A 94 -6.78 2.25 -8.53
N MET A 95 -5.79 2.29 -7.64
CA MET A 95 -5.49 1.15 -6.77
C MET A 95 -6.44 1.10 -5.57
N VAL A 96 -7.45 0.25 -5.69
CA VAL A 96 -8.18 -0.29 -4.55
C VAL A 96 -7.73 -1.73 -4.40
N PHE A 97 -6.88 -1.97 -3.41
CA PHE A 97 -6.57 -3.31 -2.98
C PHE A 97 -7.42 -3.62 -1.77
N ALA A 98 -8.01 -4.78 -1.86
CA ALA A 98 -9.03 -5.22 -0.98
C ALA A 98 -8.50 -6.45 -0.28
N THR A 99 -8.36 -6.35 1.04
CA THR A 99 -8.10 -7.51 1.89
C THR A 99 -9.32 -8.43 1.78
N GLN A 100 -9.11 -9.64 1.23
CA GLN A 100 -10.08 -10.73 1.39
C GLN A 100 -10.21 -11.09 2.87
#